data_AF-A0A1I8CDE3-F1
#
_entry.id   AF-A0A1I8CDE3-F1
#
_cell.length_a   1.000
_cell.length_b   1.000
_cell.length_c   1.000
_cell.angle_alpha   90.00
_cell.angle_beta   90.00
_cell.angle_gamma   90.00
#
_symmetry.space_group_name_H-M   'P 1'
#
loop_
_entity.id
_entity.type
_entity.pdbx_description
1 polymer ?
#
loop_
_entity_poly.entity_id
_entity_poly.type
_entity_poly.pdbx_seq_one_letter_code
_entity_poly.pdbx_strand_id
1 'polypeptide(L)'
;MKAVINSKCDTNGCISDGIEVITAIECAPSTMVESAATAFDVAQQFCPTNRPAFYQASATRRLQQIKKIVESKHATSDSDKSHFFFKTVTVDDSMEITAALTDTCRVYYMIKKSEWIFLERSHDGNHNTMYITKEDVDGQNRIKVLVS
;
A
#
# COMPACT_ATOMS: atom_id res chain seq x y z
N MET A 1 -36.91 -5.66 -14.32
CA MET A 1 -36.70 -4.30 -14.87
C MET A 1 -35.20 -4.09 -14.99
N LYS A 2 -34.65 -4.04 -16.21
CA LYS A 2 -33.23 -3.73 -16.48
C LYS A 2 -33.10 -2.22 -16.59
N ALA A 3 -32.28 -1.59 -15.75
CA ALA A 3 -31.86 -0.21 -15.95
C ALA A 3 -30.58 -0.22 -16.80
N VAL A 4 -30.69 0.27 -18.04
CA VAL A 4 -29.56 0.58 -18.89
C VAL A 4 -29.19 2.03 -18.62
N ILE A 5 -28.01 2.27 -18.03
CA ILE A 5 -27.48 3.62 -17.88
C ILE A 5 -26.43 3.80 -18.99
N ASN A 6 -26.80 4.52 -20.04
CA ASN A 6 -25.86 5.03 -21.03
C ASN A 6 -25.19 6.28 -20.44
N SER A 7 -23.96 6.17 -19.95
CA SER A 7 -23.12 7.33 -19.67
C SER A 7 -22.11 7.50 -20.81
N LYS A 8 -22.28 8.55 -21.61
CA LYS A 8 -21.22 9.08 -22.48
C LYS A 8 -20.24 9.87 -21.61
N CYS A 9 -18.97 9.52 -21.67
CA CYS A 9 -17.88 10.30 -21.08
C CYS A 9 -17.11 10.98 -22.22
N ASP A 10 -17.15 12.31 -22.28
CA ASP A 10 -16.27 13.10 -23.14
C ASP A 10 -14.96 13.43 -22.38
N THR A 11 -13.89 13.69 -23.13
CA THR A 11 -12.47 13.73 -22.69
C THR A 11 -12.09 14.78 -21.63
N ASN A 12 -13.05 15.52 -21.06
CA ASN A 12 -12.78 16.64 -20.14
C ASN A 12 -13.43 16.51 -18.75
N GLY A 13 -13.55 15.29 -18.24
CA GLY A 13 -13.78 15.03 -16.80
C GLY A 13 -15.19 15.32 -16.29
N CYS A 14 -15.69 14.44 -15.43
CA CYS A 14 -16.89 14.70 -14.63
C CYS A 14 -16.46 15.27 -13.28
N ILE A 15 -16.83 16.52 -13.01
CA ILE A 15 -16.79 17.10 -11.67
C ILE A 15 -18.07 16.67 -10.94
N SER A 16 -17.92 16.04 -9.77
CA SER A 16 -19.00 15.95 -8.79
C SER A 16 -18.44 15.96 -7.38
N ASP A 17 -19.11 16.72 -6.53
CA ASP A 17 -18.75 17.12 -5.17
C ASP A 17 -18.41 15.96 -4.23
N GLY A 18 -17.33 16.14 -3.45
CA GLY A 18 -17.13 15.59 -2.10
C GLY A 18 -17.26 14.08 -1.93
N ILE A 19 -16.12 13.41 -1.74
CA ILE A 19 -15.88 11.96 -1.57
C ILE A 19 -15.53 11.27 -2.90
N GLU A 20 -14.23 11.18 -3.19
CA GLU A 20 -13.70 10.30 -4.23
C GLU A 20 -13.79 8.84 -3.77
N VAL A 21 -14.94 8.22 -4.02
CA VAL A 21 -14.98 6.76 -4.21
C VAL A 21 -14.42 6.51 -5.60
N ILE A 22 -13.16 6.07 -5.69
CA ILE A 22 -12.60 5.60 -6.96
C ILE A 22 -13.28 4.25 -7.28
N THR A 23 -14.46 4.32 -7.88
CA THR A 23 -15.07 3.19 -8.59
C THR A 23 -14.22 2.84 -9.80
N ALA A 24 -14.07 1.54 -10.03
CA ALA A 24 -13.21 0.92 -11.03
C ALA A 24 -13.15 1.72 -12.35
N ILE A 25 -11.94 2.17 -12.69
CA ILE A 25 -11.62 2.57 -14.06
C ILE A 25 -11.55 1.26 -14.85
N GLU A 26 -12.55 1.01 -15.69
CA GLU A 26 -12.45 0.00 -16.74
C GLU A 26 -11.31 0.41 -17.69
N CYS A 27 -10.22 -0.35 -17.68
CA CYS A 27 -9.10 -0.16 -18.59
C CYS A 27 -9.55 -0.46 -20.02
N ALA A 28 -9.93 0.56 -20.78
CA ALA A 28 -10.09 0.44 -22.23
C ALA A 28 -8.71 0.25 -22.89
N PRO A 29 -8.58 -0.61 -23.92
CA PRO A 29 -7.32 -0.80 -24.62
C PRO A 29 -7.17 0.26 -25.72
N SER A 30 -6.31 1.25 -25.53
CA SER A 30 -5.89 2.15 -26.61
C SER A 30 -4.56 1.70 -27.20
N THR A 31 -4.67 1.12 -28.40
CA THR A 31 -3.74 1.08 -29.54
C THR A 31 -2.30 1.56 -29.36
N MET A 32 -1.38 0.66 -29.76
CA MET A 32 0.04 0.74 -30.18
C MET A 32 0.66 2.15 -30.30
N VAL A 33 1.91 2.40 -29.90
CA VAL A 33 3.15 2.01 -30.62
C VAL A 33 4.40 2.18 -29.73
N GLU A 34 5.37 1.28 -29.95
CA GLU A 34 6.83 1.26 -29.64
C GLU A 34 7.35 1.22 -28.19
N SER A 35 8.21 0.21 -27.98
CA SER A 35 8.90 -0.21 -26.74
C SER A 35 8.07 -1.02 -25.74
N ALA A 36 7.73 -2.26 -26.11
CA ALA A 36 6.98 -3.22 -25.29
C ALA A 36 7.61 -3.54 -23.93
N ALA A 37 8.93 -3.39 -23.77
CA ALA A 37 9.60 -3.64 -22.48
C ALA A 37 9.41 -2.47 -21.51
N THR A 38 9.59 -1.22 -21.94
CA THR A 38 9.49 -0.06 -21.06
C THR A 38 8.03 0.36 -20.81
N ALA A 39 7.15 0.19 -21.79
CA ALA A 39 5.73 0.52 -21.63
C ALA A 39 5.00 -0.46 -20.70
N PHE A 40 5.40 -1.74 -20.67
CA PHE A 40 4.84 -2.75 -19.77
C PHE A 40 5.25 -2.50 -18.32
N ASP A 41 6.53 -2.20 -18.07
CA ASP A 41 7.02 -1.86 -16.73
C ASP A 41 6.36 -0.60 -16.18
N VAL A 42 6.17 0.42 -17.04
CA VAL A 42 5.46 1.65 -16.66
C VAL A 42 3.97 1.39 -16.45
N ALA A 43 3.31 0.61 -17.31
CA ALA A 43 1.89 0.28 -17.17
C ALA A 43 1.59 -0.58 -15.92
N GLN A 44 2.49 -1.50 -15.55
CA GLN A 44 2.40 -2.25 -14.30
C GLN A 44 2.55 -1.37 -13.05
N GLN A 45 3.27 -0.24 -13.19
CA GLN A 45 3.40 0.74 -12.13
C GLN A 45 2.08 1.50 -11.86
N PHE A 46 1.22 1.63 -12.88
CA PHE A 46 -0.10 2.27 -12.77
C PHE A 46 -1.24 1.27 -12.52
N CYS A 47 -1.11 0.01 -12.97
CA CYS A 47 -2.11 -1.05 -12.79
C CYS A 47 -1.44 -2.42 -12.58
N PRO A 48 -0.92 -2.73 -11.36
CA PRO A 48 -0.28 -4.01 -11.11
C PRO A 48 -1.29 -5.15 -11.26
N THR A 49 -0.95 -6.14 -12.08
CA THR A 49 -1.81 -7.30 -12.43
C THR A 49 -2.19 -8.13 -11.19
N ASN A 50 -1.35 -8.07 -10.14
CA ASN A 50 -1.63 -8.59 -8.80
C ASN A 50 -1.40 -7.46 -7.77
N ARG A 51 -2.41 -6.61 -7.59
CA ARG A 51 -2.34 -5.46 -6.68
C ARG A 51 -1.94 -5.87 -5.25
N PRO A 52 -2.52 -6.90 -4.61
CA PRO A 52 -2.11 -7.31 -3.28
C PRO A 52 -0.60 -7.60 -3.17
N ALA A 53 -0.05 -8.41 -4.08
CA ALA A 53 1.37 -8.76 -4.04
C ALA A 53 2.28 -7.54 -4.23
N PHE A 54 1.91 -6.63 -5.15
CA PHE A 54 2.66 -5.40 -5.38
C PHE A 54 2.74 -4.52 -4.12
N TYR A 55 1.62 -4.25 -3.46
CA TYR A 55 1.60 -3.41 -2.27
C TYR A 55 2.21 -4.12 -1.05
N GLN A 56 2.11 -5.45 -0.96
CA GLN A 56 2.80 -6.21 0.09
C GLN A 56 4.32 -6.10 -0.06
N ALA A 57 4.83 -6.21 -1.29
CA ALA A 57 6.24 -6.00 -1.59
C ALA A 57 6.68 -4.56 -1.26
N SER A 58 5.85 -3.56 -1.59
CA SER A 58 6.09 -2.16 -1.23
C SER A 58 6.19 -1.96 0.30
N ALA A 59 5.23 -2.48 1.06
CA ALA A 59 5.22 -2.44 2.52
C ALA A 59 6.45 -3.12 3.14
N THR A 60 6.80 -4.31 2.62
CA THR A 60 7.96 -5.08 3.09
C THR A 60 9.27 -4.33 2.83
N ARG A 61 9.43 -3.77 1.62
CA ARG A 61 10.59 -2.94 1.28
C ARG A 61 10.70 -1.74 2.22
N ARG A 62 9.58 -1.09 2.51
CA ARG A 62 9.53 0.07 3.41
C ARG A 62 9.94 -0.30 4.84
N LEU A 63 9.46 -1.42 5.37
CA LEU A 63 9.89 -1.93 6.68
C LEU A 63 11.38 -2.24 6.72
N GLN A 64 11.95 -2.84 5.68
CA GLN A 64 13.38 -3.11 5.61
C GLN A 64 14.23 -1.83 5.63
N GLN A 65 13.76 -0.77 4.97
CA GLN A 65 14.41 0.54 5.03
C GLN A 65 14.39 1.10 6.46
N ILE A 66 13.23 1.05 7.12
CA ILE A 66 13.07 1.53 8.50
C ILE A 66 13.94 0.72 9.47
N LYS A 67 13.98 -0.60 9.31
CA LYS A 67 14.86 -1.48 10.10
C LYS A 67 16.32 -1.03 10.00
N LYS A 68 16.83 -0.80 8.78
CA LYS A 68 18.20 -0.31 8.56
C LYS A 68 18.45 1.05 9.23
N ILE A 69 17.47 1.97 9.19
CA ILE A 69 17.57 3.26 9.88
C ILE A 69 17.71 3.06 11.39
N VAL A 70 16.83 2.28 12.00
CA VAL A 70 16.86 1.99 13.44
C VAL A 70 18.18 1.31 13.84
N GLU A 71 18.60 0.29 13.11
CA GLU A 71 19.87 -0.42 13.34
C GLU A 71 21.08 0.51 13.23
N SER A 72 21.11 1.39 12.21
CA SER A 72 22.19 2.36 12.04
C SER A 72 22.28 3.32 13.23
N LYS A 73 21.13 3.75 13.78
CA LYS A 73 21.08 4.66 14.92
C LYS A 73 21.54 3.99 16.20
N HIS A 74 21.10 2.75 16.45
CA HIS A 74 21.52 1.95 17.60
C HIS A 74 23.03 1.65 17.59
N ALA A 75 23.67 1.60 16.42
CA ALA A 75 25.11 1.42 16.30
C ALA A 75 25.92 2.70 16.62
N THR A 76 25.33 3.88 16.42
CA THR A 76 26.04 5.17 16.53
C THR A 76 25.91 5.87 17.87
N SER A 77 24.82 5.66 18.62
CA SER A 77 24.57 6.38 19.87
C SER A 77 23.67 5.59 20.82
N ASP A 78 24.03 5.58 22.10
CA ASP A 78 23.21 5.02 23.18
C ASP A 78 22.05 5.94 23.59
N SER A 79 22.19 7.27 23.46
CA SER A 79 21.15 8.24 23.83
C SER A 79 19.92 8.16 22.92
N ASP A 80 20.14 7.83 21.65
CA ASP A 80 19.12 7.86 20.60
C ASP A 80 18.27 6.59 20.57
N LYS A 81 18.67 5.55 21.31
CA LYS A 81 17.96 4.26 21.37
C LYS A 81 16.52 4.38 21.86
N SER A 82 16.20 5.42 22.63
CA SER A 82 14.85 5.65 23.15
C SER A 82 13.86 6.15 22.09
N HIS A 83 14.34 6.78 21.01
CA HIS A 83 13.50 7.35 19.96
C HIS A 83 13.41 6.48 18.70
N PHE A 84 14.27 5.47 18.57
CA PHE A 84 14.29 4.53 17.46
C PHE A 84 13.98 3.12 17.95
N PHE A 85 12.96 2.51 17.37
CA PHE A 85 12.49 1.19 17.77
C PHE A 85 12.10 0.37 16.54
N PHE A 86 12.42 -0.91 16.56
CA PHE A 86 11.94 -1.89 15.60
C PHE A 86 11.77 -3.21 16.34
N LYS A 87 10.56 -3.77 16.35
CA LYS A 87 10.29 -5.03 17.02
C LYS A 87 9.24 -5.83 16.24
N THR A 88 9.52 -7.11 16.13
CA THR A 88 8.59 -8.09 15.61
C THR A 88 8.22 -9.03 16.74
N VAL A 89 6.92 -9.28 16.92
CA VAL A 89 6.36 -10.20 17.91
C VAL A 89 5.44 -11.16 17.19
N THR A 90 5.61 -12.44 17.50
CA THR A 90 4.72 -13.51 17.06
C THR A 90 3.71 -13.76 18.19
N VAL A 91 2.42 -13.55 17.92
CA VAL A 91 1.35 -13.70 18.94
C VAL A 91 0.87 -15.15 19.02
N ASP A 92 0.89 -15.86 17.89
CA ASP A 92 0.68 -17.30 17.74
C ASP A 92 1.42 -17.79 16.48
N ASP A 93 1.44 -19.10 16.19
CA ASP A 93 2.07 -19.67 14.99
C ASP A 93 1.47 -19.17 13.66
N SER A 94 0.47 -18.29 13.69
CA SER A 94 -0.25 -17.78 12.53
C SER A 94 -0.19 -16.27 12.36
N MET A 95 0.36 -15.52 13.34
CA MET A 95 0.26 -14.06 13.39
C MET A 95 1.56 -13.39 13.80
N GLU A 96 2.07 -12.54 12.92
CA GLU A 96 3.24 -11.71 13.15
C GLU A 96 2.84 -10.23 13.18
N ILE A 97 3.33 -9.51 14.20
CA ILE A 97 3.15 -8.07 14.35
C ILE A 97 4.52 -7.42 14.42
N THR A 98 4.81 -6.58 13.43
CA THR A 98 5.99 -5.70 13.41
C THR A 98 5.56 -4.27 13.72
N ALA A 99 6.23 -3.65 14.68
CA ALA A 99 6.07 -2.25 15.01
C ALA A 99 7.43 -1.55 14.94
N ALA A 100 7.45 -0.34 14.38
CA ALA A 100 8.66 0.46 14.26
C ALA A 100 8.37 1.95 14.52
N LEU A 101 9.38 2.65 15.04
CA LEU A 101 9.39 4.07 15.34
C LEU A 101 10.74 4.65 14.90
N THR A 102 10.69 5.76 14.17
CA THR A 102 11.83 6.62 13.86
C THR A 102 11.54 8.04 14.35
N ASP A 103 12.45 8.97 14.14
CA ASP A 103 12.23 10.41 14.34
C ASP A 103 11.10 11.00 13.46
N THR A 104 10.84 10.37 12.32
CA THR A 104 10.01 10.88 11.23
C THR A 104 8.67 10.16 11.11
N CYS A 105 8.60 8.89 11.51
CA CYS A 105 7.40 8.08 11.30
C CYS A 105 7.25 6.96 12.35
N ARG A 106 6.02 6.46 12.43
CA ARG A 106 5.67 5.21 13.11
C ARG A 106 5.02 4.27 12.12
N VAL A 107 5.37 2.99 12.21
CA VAL A 107 4.89 1.95 11.31
C VAL A 107 4.38 0.76 12.10
N TYR A 108 3.25 0.22 11.65
CA TYR A 108 2.67 -1.03 12.10
C TYR A 108 2.44 -1.93 10.90
N TYR A 109 2.88 -3.17 11.02
CA TYR A 109 2.66 -4.19 10.01
C TYR A 109 2.23 -5.49 10.67
N MET A 110 1.13 -6.04 10.20
CA MET A 110 0.52 -7.24 10.77
C MET A 110 0.26 -8.21 9.63
N ILE A 111 0.70 -9.45 9.79
CA ILE A 111 0.42 -10.53 8.86
C ILE A 111 -0.27 -11.65 9.62
N LYS A 112 -1.37 -12.17 9.07
CA LYS A 112 -2.06 -13.37 9.52
C LYS A 112 -2.47 -14.21 8.31
N LYS A 113 -1.76 -15.32 8.06
CA LYS A 113 -1.95 -16.16 6.86
C LYS A 113 -1.86 -15.33 5.55
N SER A 114 -2.94 -15.25 4.79
CA SER A 114 -3.10 -14.50 3.54
C SER A 114 -3.46 -13.02 3.76
N GLU A 115 -3.91 -12.67 4.96
CA GLU A 115 -4.37 -11.32 5.31
C GLU A 115 -3.24 -10.52 5.95
N TRP A 116 -3.20 -9.22 5.63
CA TRP A 116 -2.19 -8.34 6.21
C TRP A 116 -2.64 -6.89 6.21
N ILE A 117 -2.10 -6.12 7.15
CA ILE A 117 -2.34 -4.69 7.29
C ILE A 117 -0.99 -3.99 7.43
N PHE A 118 -0.78 -2.95 6.65
CA PHE A 118 0.34 -2.03 6.80
C PHE A 118 -0.20 -0.64 7.09
N LEU A 119 0.37 0.02 8.08
CA LEU A 119 0.06 1.41 8.44
C LEU A 119 1.36 2.16 8.71
N GLU A 120 1.63 3.18 7.93
CA GLU A 120 2.69 4.16 8.16
C GLU A 120 2.07 5.52 8.40
N ARG A 121 2.53 6.20 9.45
CA ARG A 121 2.12 7.57 9.77
C ARG A 121 3.35 8.42 10.06
N SER A 122 3.45 9.56 9.40
CA SER A 122 4.41 10.58 9.79
C SER A 122 4.07 11.17 11.16
N HIS A 123 5.08 11.68 11.86
CA HIS A 123 4.88 12.31 13.16
C HIS A 123 4.16 13.65 13.10
N ASP A 124 4.36 14.39 12.01
CA ASP A 124 3.64 15.64 11.74
C ASP A 124 2.18 15.40 11.28
N GLY A 125 1.81 14.14 11.01
CA GLY A 125 0.47 13.75 10.56
C GLY A 125 0.16 14.05 9.10
N ASN A 126 1.07 14.67 8.36
CA ASN A 126 0.88 15.12 6.98
C ASN A 126 0.90 13.98 5.96
N HIS A 127 1.48 12.83 6.30
CA HIS A 127 1.59 11.69 5.41
C HIS A 127 1.15 10.43 6.15
N ASN A 128 0.07 9.82 5.66
CA ASN A 128 -0.39 8.53 6.19
C ASN A 128 -0.63 7.57 5.03
N THR A 129 -0.11 6.36 5.15
CA THR A 129 -0.32 5.29 4.17
C THR A 129 -0.86 4.06 4.89
N MET A 130 -1.98 3.55 4.41
CA MET A 130 -2.59 2.33 4.93
C MET A 130 -2.93 1.37 3.80
N TYR A 131 -2.47 0.13 3.93
CA TYR A 131 -2.84 -0.98 3.07
C TYR A 131 -3.55 -2.03 3.92
N ILE A 132 -4.69 -2.51 3.44
CA ILE A 132 -5.46 -3.58 4.09
C ILE A 132 -5.72 -4.63 3.04
N THR A 133 -5.23 -5.84 3.28
CA THR A 133 -5.57 -7.01 2.48
C THR A 133 -6.49 -7.93 3.26
N LYS A 134 -7.55 -8.35 2.57
CA LYS A 134 -8.53 -9.31 3.08
C LYS A 134 -8.77 -10.37 2.01
N GLU A 135 -8.88 -11.63 2.44
CA GLU A 135 -9.33 -12.70 1.57
C GLU A 135 -10.85 -12.62 1.41
N ASP A 136 -11.33 -12.65 0.16
CA ASP A 136 -12.75 -12.65 -0.16
C ASP A 136 -13.34 -14.07 -0.12
N VAL A 137 -14.67 -14.19 -0.21
CA VAL A 137 -15.38 -15.48 -0.21
C VAL A 137 -14.92 -16.45 -1.31
N ASP A 138 -14.41 -15.91 -2.41
CA ASP A 138 -13.88 -16.70 -3.54
C ASP A 138 -12.39 -17.08 -3.37
N GLY A 139 -11.79 -16.84 -2.20
CA GLY A 139 -10.38 -17.12 -1.92
C GLY A 139 -9.39 -16.14 -2.59
N GLN A 140 -9.89 -15.06 -3.18
CA GLN A 140 -9.06 -14.03 -3.79
C GLN A 140 -8.73 -12.92 -2.80
N ASN A 141 -7.46 -12.52 -2.75
CA ASN A 141 -7.04 -11.38 -1.93
C ASN A 141 -7.44 -10.06 -2.59
N ARG A 142 -8.21 -9.26 -1.87
CA ARG A 142 -8.51 -7.87 -2.23
C ARG A 142 -7.67 -6.93 -1.39
N ILE A 143 -7.29 -5.80 -1.96
CA ILE A 143 -6.54 -4.77 -1.25
C ILE A 143 -7.27 -3.43 -1.26
N LYS A 144 -7.35 -2.79 -0.10
CA LYS A 144 -7.76 -1.40 0.07
C LYS A 144 -6.52 -0.56 0.37
N VAL A 145 -6.40 0.56 -0.35
CA VAL A 145 -5.31 1.52 -0.20
C VAL A 145 -5.91 2.84 0.26
N LEU A 146 -5.38 3.40 1.34
CA LEU A 146 -5.71 4.74 1.81
C LEU A 146 -4.40 5.53 1.94
N VAL A 147 -4.36 6.70 1.31
CA VAL A 147 -3.22 7.62 1.38
C VAL A 147 -3.78 9.02 1.60
N SER A 148 -3.18 9.78 2.52
CA SER A 148 -3.51 11.17 2.82
C SER A 148 -2.25 11.98 3.00
#